data_AF-A0A8K0CQN9-F1
#
_entry.id   AF-A0A8K0CQN9-F1
#
_cell.length_a   1.000
_cell.length_b   1.000
_cell.length_c   1.000
_cell.angle_alpha   90.00
_cell.angle_beta   90.00
_cell.angle_gamma   90.00
#
_symmetry.space_group_name_H-M   'P 1'
#
loop_
_entity.id
_entity.type
_entity.pdbx_description
1 polymer ?
#
loop_
_entity_poly.entity_id
_entity_poly.type
_entity_poly.pdbx_seq_one_letter_code
_entity_poly.pdbx_strand_id
1 'polypeptide(L)'
;ISATLEAAKFDKEYWERYFRDLEPSNYKNVNVKRQVMMLKELGKAALDEEKFIELSTIESYMIHIYSTAKICPFSKKNCYLKAEGLSLNPDIEAIMASSTNYDELLFTWQTWRDVTGRKMKDQYETYVKLSNEVAKANNFSDKGAMWRNKFESSTFESDLDKLWEEVEPLYDELHKYVLNKLKLQYGDRLDVEDGLIPAHVLGNMWAQSWINIKHLVEPFPNAPQVNVTQALKVNGYTPLKMFQTADEFYQSLGLDPTNMSYNVTAGAVIEKPTNRDAICHASAWDFHNGQDFRLVL
;
A
#
# COMPACT_ATOMS: atom_id res chain seq x y z
N ILE A 1 -17.95 -6.70 9.34
CA ILE A 1 -18.59 -7.84 8.64
C ILE A 1 -20.10 -7.60 8.42
N SER A 2 -20.92 -7.33 9.45
CA SER A 2 -22.38 -7.16 9.26
C SER A 2 -22.76 -6.12 8.19
N ALA A 3 -22.24 -4.88 8.27
CA ALA A 3 -22.51 -3.85 7.26
C ALA A 3 -22.00 -4.23 5.86
N THR A 4 -20.83 -4.88 5.78
CA THR A 4 -20.26 -5.39 4.52
C THR A 4 -21.15 -6.45 3.88
N LEU A 5 -21.74 -7.32 4.69
CA LEU A 5 -22.66 -8.35 4.24
C LEU A 5 -24.01 -7.75 3.80
N GLU A 6 -24.51 -6.76 4.53
CA GLU A 6 -25.73 -6.03 4.16
C GLU A 6 -25.57 -5.29 2.82
N ALA A 7 -24.44 -4.60 2.62
CA ALA A 7 -24.11 -3.98 1.35
C ALA A 7 -24.01 -5.01 0.21
N ALA A 8 -23.35 -6.15 0.44
CA ALA A 8 -23.26 -7.21 -0.57
C ALA A 8 -24.63 -7.83 -0.90
N LYS A 9 -25.53 -7.97 0.08
CA LYS A 9 -26.91 -8.41 -0.14
C LYS A 9 -27.69 -7.40 -0.99
N PHE A 10 -27.56 -6.11 -0.68
CA PHE A 10 -28.15 -5.02 -1.46
C PHE A 10 -27.63 -5.03 -2.91
N ASP A 11 -26.32 -5.07 -3.11
CA ASP A 11 -25.70 -5.08 -4.45
C ASP A 11 -26.19 -6.28 -5.26
N LYS A 12 -26.24 -7.46 -4.64
CA LYS A 12 -26.74 -8.68 -5.26
C LYS A 12 -28.21 -8.51 -5.63
N GLU A 13 -29.09 -8.14 -4.71
CA GLU A 13 -30.53 -7.96 -4.99
C GLU A 13 -30.78 -7.03 -6.18
N TYR A 14 -30.12 -5.87 -6.21
CA TYR A 14 -30.29 -4.90 -7.30
C TYR A 14 -29.70 -5.41 -8.61
N TRP A 15 -28.56 -6.08 -8.57
CA TRP A 15 -27.99 -6.75 -9.73
C TRP A 15 -28.94 -7.80 -10.30
N GLU A 16 -29.50 -8.64 -9.43
CA GLU A 16 -30.43 -9.70 -9.80
C GLU A 16 -31.69 -9.14 -10.46
N ARG A 17 -32.19 -8.02 -9.94
CA ARG A 17 -33.44 -7.39 -10.38
C ARG A 17 -33.28 -6.55 -11.65
N TYR A 18 -32.16 -5.87 -11.82
CA TYR A 18 -32.01 -4.82 -12.84
C TYR A 18 -30.88 -5.03 -13.83
N PHE A 19 -29.79 -5.72 -13.46
CA PHE A 19 -28.55 -5.70 -14.24
C PHE A 19 -28.14 -7.04 -14.84
N ARG A 20 -28.54 -8.16 -14.22
CA ARG A 20 -28.19 -9.54 -14.63
C ARG A 20 -28.39 -9.78 -16.13
N ASP A 21 -29.58 -9.46 -16.63
CA ASP A 21 -30.00 -9.79 -17.99
C ASP A 21 -29.76 -8.66 -19.01
N LEU A 22 -29.12 -7.56 -18.60
CA LEU A 22 -28.80 -6.47 -19.51
C LEU A 22 -27.61 -6.85 -20.39
N GLU A 23 -27.67 -6.57 -21.70
CA GLU A 23 -26.50 -6.72 -22.57
C GLU A 23 -25.93 -5.35 -22.94
N PRO A 24 -24.67 -5.02 -22.58
CA PRO A 24 -24.08 -3.72 -22.89
C PRO A 24 -24.12 -3.36 -24.39
N SER A 25 -24.04 -4.35 -25.28
CA SER A 25 -24.12 -4.16 -26.73
C SER A 25 -25.47 -3.61 -27.20
N ASN A 26 -26.54 -3.76 -26.41
CA ASN A 26 -27.87 -3.27 -26.77
C ASN A 26 -28.00 -1.74 -26.61
N TYR A 27 -27.05 -1.10 -25.91
CA TYR A 27 -27.10 0.33 -25.62
C TYR A 27 -26.24 1.13 -26.61
N LYS A 28 -26.89 2.00 -27.39
CA LYS A 28 -26.21 2.92 -28.33
C LYS A 28 -25.48 4.06 -27.63
N ASN A 29 -26.01 4.56 -26.52
CA ASN A 29 -25.37 5.62 -25.76
C ASN A 29 -24.14 5.07 -25.02
N VAL A 30 -22.96 5.63 -25.30
CA VAL A 30 -21.68 5.14 -24.78
C VAL A 30 -21.60 5.23 -23.25
N ASN A 31 -22.16 6.28 -22.64
CA ASN A 31 -22.15 6.45 -21.18
C ASN A 31 -23.06 5.42 -20.50
N VAL A 32 -24.25 5.18 -21.05
CA VAL A 32 -25.17 4.15 -20.54
C VAL A 32 -24.54 2.76 -20.70
N LYS A 33 -23.96 2.48 -21.88
CA LYS A 33 -23.23 1.22 -22.12
C LYS A 33 -22.13 1.01 -21.07
N ARG A 34 -21.33 2.04 -20.79
CA ARG A 34 -20.28 1.99 -19.76
C ARG A 34 -20.85 1.72 -18.36
N GLN A 35 -21.91 2.43 -17.96
CA GLN A 35 -22.56 2.21 -16.67
C GLN A 35 -23.08 0.77 -16.55
N VAL A 36 -23.73 0.25 -17.59
CA VAL A 36 -24.21 -1.15 -17.61
C VAL A 36 -23.04 -2.12 -17.52
N MET A 37 -21.92 -1.89 -18.22
CA MET A 37 -20.72 -2.73 -18.09
C MET A 37 -20.21 -2.78 -16.65
N MET A 38 -20.14 -1.63 -15.97
CA MET A 38 -19.69 -1.55 -14.57
C MET A 38 -20.67 -2.22 -13.61
N LEU A 39 -21.97 -1.98 -13.79
CA LEU A 39 -23.03 -2.53 -12.93
C LEU A 39 -23.24 -4.03 -13.12
N LYS A 40 -22.79 -4.63 -14.24
CA LYS A 40 -22.80 -6.08 -14.43
C LYS A 40 -21.70 -6.79 -13.62
N GLU A 41 -20.62 -6.12 -13.26
CA GLU A 41 -19.55 -6.68 -12.44
C GLU A 41 -19.94 -6.58 -10.95
N LEU A 42 -20.57 -7.64 -10.43
CA LEU A 42 -21.05 -7.72 -9.05
C LEU A 42 -19.91 -7.87 -8.01
N GLY A 43 -18.71 -8.24 -8.45
CA GLY A 43 -17.56 -8.41 -7.59
C GLY A 43 -17.76 -9.53 -6.57
N LYS A 44 -17.33 -9.31 -5.32
CA LYS A 44 -17.39 -10.33 -4.26
C LYS A 44 -18.81 -10.77 -3.92
N ALA A 45 -19.80 -9.89 -4.10
CA ALA A 45 -21.20 -10.20 -3.85
C ALA A 45 -21.76 -11.30 -4.78
N ALA A 46 -21.03 -11.67 -5.83
CA ALA A 46 -21.37 -12.81 -6.69
C ALA A 46 -21.25 -14.18 -5.98
N LEU A 47 -20.46 -14.26 -4.89
CA LEU A 47 -20.36 -15.49 -4.09
C LEU A 47 -21.67 -15.79 -3.35
N ASP A 48 -21.80 -17.02 -2.87
CA ASP A 48 -22.77 -17.37 -1.83
C ASP A 48 -22.38 -16.73 -0.49
N GLU A 49 -23.33 -16.67 0.45
CA GLU A 49 -23.14 -15.99 1.74
C GLU A 49 -22.01 -16.61 2.57
N GLU A 50 -21.88 -17.94 2.55
CA GLU A 50 -20.85 -18.66 3.31
C GLU A 50 -19.44 -18.28 2.81
N LYS A 51 -19.19 -18.39 1.50
CA LYS A 51 -17.91 -18.04 0.90
C LYS A 51 -17.61 -16.55 0.97
N PHE A 52 -18.63 -15.70 0.88
CA PHE A 52 -18.49 -14.27 1.06
C PHE A 52 -17.99 -13.94 2.47
N ILE A 53 -18.59 -14.57 3.49
CA ILE A 53 -18.19 -14.40 4.89
C ILE A 53 -16.79 -14.95 5.09
N GLU A 54 -16.46 -16.12 4.54
CA GLU A 54 -15.13 -16.71 4.62
C GLU A 54 -14.06 -15.78 4.03
N LEU A 55 -14.25 -15.30 2.79
CA LEU A 55 -13.33 -14.38 2.12
C LEU A 55 -13.16 -13.08 2.94
N SER A 56 -14.26 -12.47 3.37
CA SER A 56 -14.22 -11.22 4.13
C SER A 56 -13.53 -11.39 5.49
N THR A 57 -13.69 -12.56 6.12
CA THR A 57 -13.05 -12.88 7.41
C THR A 57 -11.55 -13.08 7.22
N ILE A 58 -11.13 -13.79 6.18
CA ILE A 58 -9.73 -14.01 5.83
C ILE A 58 -9.01 -12.69 5.53
N GLU A 59 -9.63 -11.82 4.73
CA GLU A 59 -9.08 -10.49 4.45
C GLU A 59 -8.92 -9.66 5.72
N SER A 60 -9.95 -9.61 6.56
CA SER A 60 -9.92 -8.90 7.84
C SER A 60 -8.84 -9.46 8.77
N TYR A 61 -8.65 -10.77 8.79
CA TYR A 61 -7.64 -11.45 9.59
C TYR A 61 -6.22 -11.10 9.14
N MET A 62 -5.94 -11.13 7.83
CA MET A 62 -4.63 -10.73 7.29
C MET A 62 -4.33 -9.24 7.56
N ILE A 63 -5.32 -8.36 7.37
CA ILE A 63 -5.21 -6.94 7.71
C ILE A 63 -4.89 -6.77 9.20
N HIS A 64 -5.57 -7.52 10.07
CA HIS A 64 -5.35 -7.45 11.52
C HIS A 64 -3.94 -7.90 11.91
N ILE A 65 -3.46 -9.05 11.39
CA ILE A 65 -2.08 -9.51 11.61
C ILE A 65 -1.09 -8.40 11.24
N TYR A 66 -1.21 -7.86 10.04
CA TYR A 66 -0.24 -6.90 9.52
C TYR A 66 -0.27 -5.58 10.31
N SER A 67 -1.45 -5.04 10.61
CA SER A 67 -1.61 -3.75 11.28
C SER A 67 -1.29 -3.75 12.78
N THR A 68 -1.37 -4.90 13.45
CA THR A 68 -1.14 -5.01 14.91
C THR A 68 0.15 -5.72 15.28
N ALA A 69 0.87 -6.26 14.30
CA ALA A 69 2.13 -6.95 14.53
C ALA A 69 3.16 -6.04 15.21
N LYS A 70 3.89 -6.64 16.15
CA LYS A 70 5.02 -6.01 16.85
C LYS A 70 6.19 -6.98 16.87
N ILE A 71 7.40 -6.43 16.88
CA ILE A 71 8.64 -7.18 17.09
C ILE A 71 9.39 -6.66 18.31
N CYS A 72 10.25 -7.48 18.91
CA CYS A 72 11.16 -6.98 19.93
C CYS A 72 12.34 -6.24 19.30
N PRO A 73 12.92 -5.23 19.97
CA PRO A 73 14.10 -4.52 19.47
C PRO A 73 15.31 -5.45 19.38
N PHE A 74 16.21 -5.19 18.43
CA PHE A 74 17.44 -5.96 18.23
C PHE A 74 18.30 -6.08 19.50
N SER A 75 18.36 -5.01 20.29
CA SER A 75 19.08 -4.93 21.56
C SER A 75 18.48 -5.78 22.69
N LYS A 76 17.19 -6.14 22.60
CA LYS A 76 16.47 -6.95 23.59
C LYS A 76 15.50 -7.91 22.92
N LYS A 77 16.03 -9.00 22.36
CA LYS A 77 15.26 -9.99 21.57
C LYS A 77 14.14 -10.69 22.35
N ASN A 78 14.25 -10.75 23.69
CA ASN A 78 13.23 -11.25 24.60
C ASN A 78 12.61 -10.09 25.40
N CYS A 79 11.78 -9.29 24.74
CA CYS A 79 11.10 -8.16 25.32
C CYS A 79 9.66 -8.50 25.73
N TYR A 80 9.07 -7.69 26.60
CA TYR A 80 7.64 -7.73 26.83
C TYR A 80 6.92 -6.96 25.72
N LEU A 81 6.49 -7.67 24.67
CA LEU A 81 5.92 -7.11 23.42
C LEU A 81 4.84 -6.03 23.63
N LYS A 82 4.03 -6.13 24.70
CA LYS A 82 2.97 -5.15 24.95
C LYS A 82 3.52 -3.77 25.29
N ALA A 83 4.62 -3.70 26.06
CA ALA A 83 5.21 -2.45 26.50
C ALA A 83 6.44 -2.03 25.66
N GLU A 84 7.17 -3.00 25.12
CA GLU A 84 8.48 -2.79 24.49
C GLU A 84 8.48 -3.17 23.00
N GLY A 85 7.34 -3.63 22.46
CA GLY A 85 7.24 -4.07 21.07
C GLY A 85 7.21 -2.90 20.10
N LEU A 86 8.02 -3.01 19.06
CA LEU A 86 8.13 -2.06 17.96
C LEU A 86 7.05 -2.36 16.91
N SER A 87 6.25 -1.36 16.58
CA SER A 87 5.25 -1.41 15.51
C SER A 87 5.87 -1.09 14.15
N LEU A 88 5.20 -1.47 13.05
CA LEU A 88 5.68 -1.16 11.70
C LEU A 88 5.97 0.34 11.52
N ASN A 89 4.96 1.16 11.83
CA ASN A 89 5.04 2.62 11.81
C ASN A 89 4.76 3.18 13.23
N PRO A 90 5.67 3.98 13.83
CA PRO A 90 6.87 4.55 13.19
C PRO A 90 8.15 3.74 13.41
N ASP A 91 8.14 2.74 14.30
CA ASP A 91 9.37 2.22 14.91
C ASP A 91 10.25 1.45 13.93
N ILE A 92 9.69 0.43 13.27
CA ILE A 92 10.42 -0.40 12.32
C ILE A 92 10.81 0.40 11.08
N GLU A 93 9.93 1.26 10.57
CA GLU A 93 10.23 2.16 9.46
C GLU A 93 11.42 3.08 9.78
N ALA A 94 11.47 3.65 10.99
CA ALA A 94 12.59 4.47 11.43
C ALA A 94 13.91 3.67 11.50
N ILE A 95 13.88 2.43 12.01
CA ILE A 95 15.05 1.55 12.05
C ILE A 95 15.53 1.25 10.62
N MET A 96 14.64 0.78 9.75
CA MET A 96 15.00 0.45 8.37
C MET A 96 15.52 1.66 7.59
N ALA A 97 15.02 2.87 7.89
CA ALA A 97 15.43 4.10 7.21
C ALA A 97 16.78 4.67 7.68
N SER A 98 17.16 4.44 8.94
CA SER A 98 18.29 5.16 9.57
C SER A 98 19.43 4.27 10.06
N SER A 99 19.19 2.99 10.37
CA SER A 99 20.24 2.10 10.84
C SER A 99 21.19 1.75 9.70
N THR A 100 22.49 1.79 9.98
CA THR A 100 23.55 1.27 9.10
C THR A 100 24.15 -0.02 9.64
N ASN A 101 23.57 -0.61 10.69
CA ASN A 101 24.03 -1.87 11.26
C ASN A 101 23.40 -3.05 10.49
N TYR A 102 24.23 -3.80 9.77
CA TYR A 102 23.81 -4.93 8.96
C TYR A 102 22.99 -5.96 9.75
N ASP A 103 23.44 -6.33 10.95
CA ASP A 103 22.81 -7.38 11.75
C ASP A 103 21.48 -6.92 12.36
N GLU A 104 21.36 -5.62 12.69
CA GLU A 104 20.10 -5.02 13.14
C GLU A 104 19.06 -4.97 12.01
N LEU A 105 19.48 -4.52 10.82
CA LEU A 105 18.62 -4.49 9.63
C LEU A 105 18.16 -5.91 9.26
N LEU A 106 19.07 -6.88 9.25
CA LEU A 106 18.75 -8.27 8.94
C LEU A 106 17.77 -8.86 9.96
N PHE A 107 18.03 -8.69 11.25
CA PHE A 107 17.14 -9.16 12.31
C PHE A 107 15.75 -8.52 12.19
N THR A 108 15.67 -7.22 11.96
CA THR A 108 14.42 -6.48 11.84
C THR A 108 13.61 -6.95 10.65
N TRP A 109 14.26 -7.08 9.48
CA TRP A 109 13.67 -7.55 8.23
C TRP A 109 13.14 -8.98 8.34
N GLN A 110 13.90 -9.88 8.97
CA GLN A 110 13.53 -11.29 9.16
C GLN A 110 12.38 -11.41 10.16
N THR A 111 12.53 -10.80 11.33
CA THR A 111 11.53 -10.91 12.40
C THR A 111 10.18 -10.34 11.97
N TRP A 112 10.17 -9.24 11.22
CA TRP A 112 8.93 -8.70 10.66
C TRP A 112 8.21 -9.72 9.77
N ARG A 113 8.93 -10.39 8.86
CA ARG A 113 8.38 -11.44 7.98
C ARG A 113 7.91 -12.67 8.76
N ASP A 114 8.60 -12.99 9.85
CA ASP A 114 8.26 -14.11 10.73
C ASP A 114 6.95 -13.89 11.48
N VAL A 115 6.71 -12.67 11.98
CA VAL A 115 5.49 -12.36 12.74
C VAL A 115 4.31 -11.97 11.87
N THR A 116 4.52 -11.67 10.58
CA THR A 116 3.48 -11.33 9.60
C THR A 116 3.32 -12.41 8.53
N GLY A 117 4.20 -12.43 7.53
CA GLY A 117 4.11 -13.29 6.34
C GLY A 117 3.91 -14.76 6.67
N ARG A 118 4.67 -15.33 7.63
CA ARG A 118 4.49 -16.74 8.03
C ARG A 118 3.09 -17.02 8.59
N LYS A 119 2.48 -16.06 9.29
CA LYS A 119 1.14 -16.22 9.88
C LYS A 119 -0.01 -16.01 8.89
N MET A 120 0.27 -15.44 7.72
CA MET A 120 -0.73 -15.18 6.69
C MET A 120 -0.67 -16.18 5.53
N LYS A 121 0.34 -17.05 5.48
CA LYS A 121 0.60 -17.95 4.34
C LYS A 121 -0.63 -18.78 3.96
N ASP A 122 -1.23 -19.48 4.93
CA ASP A 122 -2.31 -20.43 4.64
C ASP A 122 -3.62 -19.68 4.32
N GLN A 123 -3.86 -18.55 4.98
CA GLN A 123 -4.99 -17.66 4.67
C GLN A 123 -4.86 -17.06 3.27
N TYR A 124 -3.65 -16.74 2.83
CA TYR A 124 -3.41 -16.20 1.50
C TYR A 124 -3.70 -17.23 0.40
N GLU A 125 -3.43 -18.51 0.64
CA GLU A 125 -3.79 -19.59 -0.29
C GLU A 125 -5.31 -19.68 -0.48
N THR A 126 -6.08 -19.68 0.62
CA THR A 126 -7.55 -19.66 0.57
C THR A 126 -8.08 -18.37 -0.07
N TYR A 127 -7.46 -17.22 0.24
CA TYR A 127 -7.78 -15.93 -0.38
C TYR A 127 -7.64 -15.99 -1.91
N VAL A 128 -6.55 -16.57 -2.43
CA VAL A 128 -6.32 -16.72 -3.88
C VAL A 128 -7.41 -17.60 -4.51
N LYS A 129 -7.73 -18.73 -3.87
CA LYS A 129 -8.78 -19.65 -4.34
C LYS A 129 -10.14 -18.93 -4.43
N LEU A 130 -10.60 -18.34 -3.34
CA LEU A 130 -11.88 -17.64 -3.29
C LEU A 130 -11.91 -16.42 -4.21
N SER A 131 -10.79 -15.68 -4.34
CA SER A 131 -10.69 -14.55 -5.26
C SER A 131 -10.80 -14.97 -6.73
N ASN A 132 -10.32 -16.16 -7.09
CA ASN A 132 -10.51 -16.72 -8.43
C ASN A 132 -11.95 -17.21 -8.64
N GLU A 133 -12.63 -17.71 -7.60
CA GLU A 133 -14.08 -18.00 -7.67
C GLU A 133 -14.89 -16.71 -7.90
N VAL A 134 -14.55 -15.61 -7.22
CA VAL A 134 -15.13 -14.28 -7.49
C VAL A 134 -14.94 -13.88 -8.95
N ALA A 135 -13.72 -14.01 -9.48
CA ALA A 135 -13.43 -13.64 -10.86
C ALA A 135 -14.26 -14.45 -11.87
N LYS A 136 -14.33 -15.78 -11.69
CA LYS A 136 -15.14 -16.67 -12.53
C LYS A 136 -16.63 -16.35 -12.47
N ALA A 137 -17.14 -16.06 -11.27
CA ALA A 137 -18.53 -15.62 -11.10
C ALA A 137 -18.85 -14.28 -11.79
N ASN A 138 -17.82 -13.48 -12.08
CA ASN A 138 -17.90 -12.22 -12.83
C ASN A 138 -17.44 -12.37 -14.30
N ASN A 139 -17.38 -13.59 -14.84
CA ASN A 139 -16.97 -13.90 -16.22
C ASN A 139 -15.51 -13.55 -16.59
N PHE A 140 -14.60 -13.57 -15.62
CA PHE A 140 -13.16 -13.47 -15.84
C PHE A 140 -12.47 -14.82 -15.67
N SER A 141 -11.32 -15.03 -16.34
CA SER A 141 -10.53 -16.27 -16.21
C SER A 141 -10.00 -16.49 -14.78
N ASP A 142 -9.53 -15.39 -14.18
CA ASP A 142 -8.87 -15.36 -12.88
C ASP A 142 -8.91 -13.93 -12.31
N LYS A 143 -8.47 -13.79 -11.06
CA LYS A 143 -8.46 -12.51 -10.35
C LYS A 143 -7.57 -11.46 -11.02
N GLY A 144 -6.48 -11.87 -11.67
CA GLY A 144 -5.58 -10.98 -12.39
C GLY A 144 -6.25 -10.36 -13.62
N ALA A 145 -6.96 -11.16 -14.42
CA ALA A 145 -7.75 -10.68 -15.54
C ALA A 145 -8.82 -9.67 -15.09
N MET A 146 -9.52 -9.97 -13.98
CA MET A 146 -10.49 -9.05 -13.38
C MET A 146 -9.86 -7.72 -12.95
N TRP A 147 -8.64 -7.73 -12.38
CA TRP A 147 -7.92 -6.51 -12.03
C TRP A 147 -7.50 -5.70 -13.27
N ARG A 148 -6.90 -6.36 -14.27
CA ARG A 148 -6.44 -5.70 -15.50
C ARG A 148 -7.60 -5.14 -16.33
N ASN A 149 -8.80 -5.70 -16.21
CA ASN A 149 -10.01 -5.18 -16.86
C ASN A 149 -10.29 -3.71 -16.52
N LYS A 150 -9.86 -3.20 -15.36
CA LYS A 150 -10.03 -1.78 -15.00
C LYS A 150 -9.27 -0.81 -15.92
N PHE A 151 -8.26 -1.29 -16.63
CA PHE A 151 -7.50 -0.51 -17.61
C PHE A 151 -8.11 -0.57 -19.02
N GLU A 152 -9.07 -1.49 -19.26
CA GLU A 152 -9.78 -1.64 -20.54
C GLU A 152 -8.84 -1.73 -21.76
N SER A 153 -7.64 -2.27 -21.56
CA SER A 153 -6.61 -2.41 -22.59
C SER A 153 -6.23 -3.87 -22.79
N SER A 154 -6.39 -4.36 -24.01
CA SER A 154 -5.99 -5.74 -24.39
C SER A 154 -4.48 -5.92 -24.50
N THR A 155 -3.72 -4.83 -24.60
CA THR A 155 -2.25 -4.83 -24.68
C THR A 155 -1.59 -4.48 -23.36
N PHE A 156 -2.37 -4.30 -22.27
CA PHE A 156 -1.89 -3.78 -20.99
C PHE A 156 -0.62 -4.47 -20.48
N GLU A 157 -0.58 -5.81 -20.48
CA GLU A 157 0.60 -6.57 -20.05
C GLU A 157 1.81 -6.28 -20.95
N SER A 158 1.64 -6.36 -22.28
CA SER A 158 2.73 -6.07 -23.22
C SER A 158 3.20 -4.63 -23.21
N ASP A 159 2.32 -3.68 -22.85
CA ASP A 159 2.69 -2.26 -22.74
C ASP A 159 3.51 -2.04 -21.46
N LEU A 160 3.19 -2.72 -20.36
CA LEU A 160 4.01 -2.71 -19.15
C LEU A 160 5.39 -3.36 -19.36
N ASP A 161 5.46 -4.47 -20.08
CA ASP A 161 6.73 -5.15 -20.38
C ASP A 161 7.66 -4.23 -21.20
N LYS A 162 7.14 -3.55 -22.23
CA LYS A 162 7.91 -2.57 -23.02
C LYS A 162 8.39 -1.39 -22.17
N LEU A 163 7.51 -0.85 -21.32
CA LEU A 163 7.90 0.25 -20.42
C LEU A 163 8.99 -0.19 -19.43
N TRP A 164 8.96 -1.45 -18.97
CA TRP A 164 10.04 -2.00 -18.17
C TRP A 164 11.35 -2.09 -18.96
N GLU A 165 11.32 -2.62 -20.20
CA GLU A 165 12.51 -2.68 -21.07
C GLU A 165 13.14 -1.30 -21.34
N GLU A 166 12.32 -0.24 -21.42
CA GLU A 166 12.82 1.14 -21.56
C GLU A 166 13.50 1.67 -20.28
N VAL A 167 13.06 1.23 -19.10
CA VAL A 167 13.59 1.66 -17.79
C VAL A 167 14.77 0.79 -17.34
N GLU A 168 14.78 -0.48 -17.71
CA GLU A 168 15.74 -1.50 -17.27
C GLU A 168 17.21 -1.06 -17.42
N PRO A 169 17.68 -0.50 -18.56
CA PRO A 169 19.07 -0.07 -18.67
C PRO A 169 19.48 1.00 -17.65
N LEU A 170 18.59 1.93 -17.32
CA LEU A 170 18.85 2.94 -16.29
C LEU A 170 18.80 2.32 -14.89
N TYR A 171 17.87 1.40 -14.66
CA TYR A 171 17.77 0.67 -13.41
C TYR A 171 19.02 -0.16 -13.14
N ASP A 172 19.57 -0.85 -14.14
CA ASP A 172 20.76 -1.68 -14.03
C ASP A 172 22.00 -0.85 -13.67
N GLU A 173 22.19 0.31 -14.30
CA GLU A 173 23.28 1.24 -13.96
C GLU A 173 23.14 1.77 -12.53
N LEU A 174 21.91 2.16 -12.14
CA LEU A 174 21.62 2.60 -10.78
C LEU A 174 21.86 1.47 -9.77
N HIS A 175 21.37 0.26 -10.06
CA HIS A 175 21.52 -0.93 -9.24
C HIS A 175 23.00 -1.26 -9.04
N LYS A 176 23.79 -1.30 -10.12
CA LYS A 176 25.23 -1.58 -10.05
C LYS A 176 25.98 -0.50 -9.26
N TYR A 177 25.64 0.76 -9.47
CA TYR A 177 26.21 1.88 -8.71
C TYR A 177 25.93 1.75 -7.21
N VAL A 178 24.67 1.48 -6.84
CA VAL A 178 24.24 1.30 -5.45
C VAL A 178 24.90 0.08 -4.82
N LEU A 179 24.93 -1.06 -5.51
CA LEU A 179 25.62 -2.28 -5.06
C LEU A 179 27.09 -1.99 -4.72
N ASN A 180 27.82 -1.30 -5.60
CA ASN A 180 29.21 -0.94 -5.38
C ASN A 180 29.39 0.02 -4.19
N LYS A 181 28.49 1.01 -4.01
CA LYS A 181 28.53 1.91 -2.85
C LYS A 181 28.26 1.19 -1.54
N LEU A 182 27.26 0.30 -1.52
CA LEU A 182 26.95 -0.48 -0.33
C LEU A 182 28.06 -1.50 -0.03
N LYS A 183 28.75 -2.04 -1.03
CA LYS A 183 29.94 -2.89 -0.84
C LYS A 183 31.03 -2.17 -0.05
N LEU A 184 31.24 -0.88 -0.29
CA LEU A 184 32.18 -0.07 0.52
C LEU A 184 31.74 0.06 1.97
N GLN A 185 30.42 0.11 2.22
CA GLN A 185 29.85 0.24 3.57
C GLN A 185 29.85 -1.08 4.34
N TYR A 186 29.50 -2.19 3.71
CA TYR A 186 29.24 -3.48 4.37
C TYR A 186 30.30 -4.55 4.11
N GLY A 187 31.29 -4.27 3.26
CA GLY A 187 32.43 -5.16 3.00
C GLY A 187 31.98 -6.54 2.54
N ASP A 188 32.53 -7.59 3.15
CA ASP A 188 32.29 -8.99 2.76
C ASP A 188 30.86 -9.49 3.00
N ARG A 189 30.01 -8.71 3.67
CA ARG A 189 28.58 -9.02 3.78
C ARG A 189 27.83 -8.87 2.46
N LEU A 190 28.38 -8.12 1.50
CA LEU A 190 27.83 -7.95 0.16
C LEU A 190 28.72 -8.70 -0.83
N ASP A 191 28.12 -9.68 -1.49
CA ASP A 191 28.75 -10.31 -2.64
C ASP A 191 28.47 -9.44 -3.88
N VAL A 192 29.51 -9.10 -4.63
CA VAL A 192 29.35 -8.35 -5.89
C VAL A 192 29.39 -9.27 -7.10
N GLU A 193 29.81 -10.53 -6.89
CA GLU A 193 29.89 -11.56 -7.92
C GLU A 193 28.52 -12.18 -8.18
N ASP A 194 27.65 -12.29 -7.16
CA ASP A 194 26.26 -12.71 -7.33
C ASP A 194 25.39 -11.65 -8.03
N GLY A 195 25.84 -10.40 -8.04
CA GLY A 195 25.18 -9.28 -8.70
C GLY A 195 23.90 -8.80 -8.01
N LEU A 196 23.61 -9.20 -6.77
CA LEU A 196 22.37 -8.89 -6.06
C LEU A 196 22.62 -8.03 -4.81
N ILE A 197 21.62 -7.21 -4.44
CA ILE A 197 21.67 -6.46 -3.18
C ILE A 197 20.80 -7.15 -2.13
N PRO A 198 21.30 -7.40 -0.91
CA PRO A 198 20.48 -7.92 0.17
C PRO A 198 19.28 -6.98 0.48
N ALA A 199 18.06 -7.50 0.42
CA ALA A 199 16.84 -6.68 0.47
C ALA A 199 16.65 -5.86 1.77
N HIS A 200 17.42 -6.13 2.83
CA HIS A 200 17.34 -5.46 4.11
C HIS A 200 18.24 -4.22 4.23
N VAL A 201 19.13 -3.96 3.27
CA VAL A 201 20.08 -2.82 3.32
C VAL A 201 19.67 -1.63 2.44
N LEU A 202 18.43 -1.60 1.96
CA LEU A 202 17.94 -0.61 0.99
C LEU A 202 17.07 0.50 1.61
N GLY A 203 17.13 0.68 2.93
CA GLY A 203 16.47 1.82 3.59
C GLY A 203 14.96 1.68 3.79
N ASN A 204 14.38 0.54 3.42
CA ASN A 204 12.95 0.27 3.45
C ASN A 204 12.68 -1.23 3.67
N MET A 205 11.61 -1.59 4.39
CA MET A 205 11.26 -2.98 4.73
C MET A 205 11.09 -3.92 3.52
N TRP A 206 10.69 -3.39 2.37
CA TRP A 206 10.46 -4.13 1.12
C TRP A 206 11.37 -3.69 -0.01
N ALA A 207 12.36 -2.83 0.25
CA ALA A 207 13.23 -2.25 -0.76
C ALA A 207 12.48 -1.55 -1.92
N GLN A 208 11.23 -1.10 -1.70
CA GLN A 208 10.40 -0.48 -2.74
C GLN A 208 10.85 0.94 -3.12
N SER A 209 11.67 1.56 -2.27
CA SER A 209 12.28 2.87 -2.48
C SER A 209 13.59 2.92 -1.72
N TRP A 210 14.63 3.47 -2.35
CA TRP A 210 16.00 3.55 -1.80
C TRP A 210 16.35 4.95 -1.32
N ILE A 211 15.35 5.85 -1.21
CA ILE A 211 15.57 7.25 -0.85
C ILE A 211 16.28 7.43 0.50
N ASN A 212 16.03 6.51 1.44
CA ASN A 212 16.59 6.60 2.80
C ASN A 212 18.08 6.27 2.86
N ILE A 213 18.62 5.51 1.89
CA ILE A 213 20.06 5.22 1.80
C ILE A 213 20.83 6.27 0.99
N LYS A 214 20.19 7.38 0.58
CA LYS A 214 20.82 8.45 -0.20
C LYS A 214 22.17 8.88 0.40
N HIS A 215 22.24 9.05 1.71
CA HIS A 215 23.45 9.44 2.44
C HIS A 215 24.61 8.43 2.34
N LEU A 216 24.33 7.16 2.01
CA LEU A 216 25.34 6.12 1.79
C LEU A 216 25.83 6.07 0.34
N VAL A 217 24.99 6.50 -0.60
CA VAL A 217 25.23 6.28 -2.04
C VAL A 217 25.40 7.59 -2.82
N GLU A 218 25.29 8.76 -2.20
CA GLU A 218 25.39 10.02 -2.92
C GLU A 218 26.76 10.18 -3.63
N PRO A 219 26.78 10.65 -4.90
CA PRO A 219 28.03 10.82 -5.63
C PRO A 219 28.95 11.88 -5.02
N PHE A 220 28.37 12.95 -4.46
CA PHE A 220 29.09 14.12 -3.94
C PHE A 220 28.60 14.49 -2.53
N PRO A 221 29.11 13.84 -1.46
CA PRO A 221 28.62 14.05 -0.09
C PRO A 221 28.77 15.48 0.44
N ASN A 222 29.74 16.23 -0.09
CA ASN A 222 30.01 17.60 0.34
C ASN A 222 29.20 18.65 -0.44
N ALA A 223 28.38 18.25 -1.42
CA ALA A 223 27.53 19.18 -2.14
C ALA A 223 26.35 19.63 -1.26
N PRO A 224 26.01 20.93 -1.21
CA PRO A 224 24.91 21.41 -0.40
C PRO A 224 23.59 20.80 -0.88
N GLN A 225 22.80 20.29 0.06
CA GLN A 225 21.49 19.70 -0.23
C GLN A 225 20.36 20.51 0.37
N VAL A 226 19.22 20.52 -0.32
CA VAL A 226 17.97 21.05 0.21
C VAL A 226 17.31 19.95 1.04
N ASN A 227 17.59 19.93 2.35
CA ASN A 227 16.81 19.19 3.32
C ASN A 227 16.08 20.18 4.23
N VAL A 228 14.76 20.23 4.12
CA VAL A 228 13.92 21.19 4.86
C VAL A 228 13.41 20.64 6.19
N THR A 229 13.70 19.39 6.57
CA THR A 229 13.14 18.79 7.80
C THR A 229 13.48 19.61 9.05
N GLN A 230 14.73 20.05 9.20
CA GLN A 230 15.12 20.88 10.34
C GLN A 230 14.47 22.26 10.28
N ALA A 231 14.33 22.83 9.08
CA ALA A 231 13.64 24.11 8.89
C ALA A 231 12.15 23.99 9.26
N LEU A 232 11.47 22.91 8.87
CA LEU A 232 10.08 22.65 9.26
C LEU A 232 9.93 22.58 10.78
N LYS A 233 10.81 21.85 11.48
CA LYS A 233 10.80 21.77 12.95
C LYS A 233 11.03 23.13 13.61
N VAL A 234 12.04 23.88 13.16
CA VAL A 234 12.37 25.21 13.71
C VAL A 234 11.24 26.21 13.48
N ASN A 235 10.54 26.11 12.35
CA ASN A 235 9.38 26.96 12.05
C ASN A 235 8.06 26.43 12.63
N GLY A 236 8.08 25.38 13.45
CA GLY A 236 6.89 24.85 14.11
C GLY A 236 5.84 24.27 13.17
N TYR A 237 6.25 23.69 12.03
CA TYR A 237 5.31 23.04 11.11
C TYR A 237 4.64 21.84 11.78
N THR A 238 3.31 21.89 11.85
CA THR A 238 2.46 20.79 12.34
C THR A 238 1.93 19.98 11.16
N PRO A 239 1.49 18.72 11.37
CA PRO A 239 0.79 17.94 10.36
C PRO A 239 -0.39 18.70 9.73
N LEU A 240 -1.20 19.40 10.54
CA LEU A 240 -2.25 20.28 10.03
C LEU A 240 -1.72 21.37 9.09
N LYS A 241 -0.60 22.02 9.43
CA LYS A 241 -0.03 23.06 8.55
C LYS A 241 0.50 22.46 7.24
N MET A 242 1.03 21.24 7.26
CA MET A 242 1.42 20.52 6.04
C MET A 242 0.23 20.31 5.10
N PHE A 243 -0.92 19.90 5.62
CA PHE A 243 -2.15 19.76 4.81
C PHE A 243 -2.66 21.10 4.28
N GLN A 244 -2.66 22.14 5.10
CA GLN A 244 -3.05 23.48 4.65
C GLN A 244 -2.12 23.99 3.54
N THR A 245 -0.82 23.74 3.62
CA THR A 245 0.12 24.11 2.55
C THR A 245 -0.13 23.33 1.26
N ALA A 246 -0.49 22.05 1.34
CA ALA A 246 -0.91 21.28 0.16
C ALA A 246 -2.24 21.80 -0.44
N ASP A 247 -3.19 22.17 0.41
CA ASP A 247 -4.47 22.76 0.00
C ASP A 247 -4.29 24.12 -0.70
N GLU A 248 -3.46 24.99 -0.11
CA GLU A 248 -3.05 26.28 -0.71
C GLU A 248 -2.40 26.07 -2.09
N PHE A 249 -1.57 25.02 -2.24
CA PHE A 249 -0.96 24.67 -3.52
C PHE A 249 -2.01 24.28 -4.57
N TYR A 250 -2.95 23.39 -4.26
CA TYR A 250 -4.00 23.00 -5.20
C TYR A 250 -4.90 24.19 -5.59
N GLN A 251 -5.26 25.03 -4.61
CA GLN A 251 -6.01 26.26 -4.88
C GLN A 251 -5.25 27.25 -5.75
N SER A 252 -3.92 27.33 -5.62
CA SER A 252 -3.09 28.18 -6.49
C SER A 252 -3.11 27.74 -7.96
N LEU A 253 -3.47 26.48 -8.24
CA LEU A 253 -3.70 25.93 -9.58
C LEU A 253 -5.15 26.11 -10.05
N GLY A 254 -6.02 26.73 -9.24
CA GLY A 254 -7.44 26.94 -9.52
C GLY A 254 -8.33 25.73 -9.23
N LEU A 255 -7.84 24.77 -8.43
CA LEU A 255 -8.64 23.62 -7.98
C LEU A 255 -9.46 23.95 -6.72
N ASP A 256 -10.49 23.15 -6.47
CA ASP A 256 -11.36 23.31 -5.31
C ASP A 256 -10.59 23.09 -3.98
N PRO A 257 -10.98 23.78 -2.90
CA PRO A 257 -10.38 23.59 -1.59
C PRO A 257 -10.66 22.16 -1.05
N THR A 258 -9.67 21.60 -0.38
CA THR A 258 -9.68 20.25 0.20
C THR A 258 -9.79 20.24 1.72
N ASN A 259 -10.24 21.36 2.31
CA ASN A 259 -10.35 21.55 3.75
C ASN A 259 -11.16 20.47 4.48
N MET A 260 -12.15 19.87 3.80
CA MET A 260 -12.91 18.73 4.32
C MET A 260 -12.02 17.51 4.58
N SER A 261 -11.05 17.24 3.69
CA SER A 261 -10.21 16.05 3.71
C SER A 261 -9.34 15.91 4.96
N TYR A 262 -8.96 17.02 5.59
CA TYR A 262 -8.15 17.04 6.82
C TYR A 262 -8.90 17.58 8.04
N ASN A 263 -10.23 17.66 7.98
CA ASN A 263 -11.05 18.12 9.09
C ASN A 263 -11.17 17.04 10.20
N VAL A 264 -10.38 17.20 11.26
CA VAL A 264 -10.36 16.27 12.41
C VAL A 264 -11.70 16.22 13.16
N THR A 265 -12.49 17.29 13.16
CA THR A 265 -13.83 17.31 13.79
C THR A 265 -14.83 16.51 12.97
N ALA A 266 -14.66 16.45 11.66
CA ALA A 266 -15.42 15.56 10.79
C ALA A 266 -14.94 14.10 10.83
N GLY A 267 -13.80 13.83 11.48
CA GLY A 267 -13.26 12.48 11.68
C GLY A 267 -12.12 12.09 10.75
N ALA A 268 -11.47 13.05 10.07
CA ALA A 268 -10.17 12.79 9.45
C ALA A 268 -9.12 12.46 10.53
N VAL A 269 -8.15 11.61 10.20
CA VAL A 269 -7.04 11.23 11.07
C VAL A 269 -5.76 11.65 10.37
N ILE A 270 -5.20 12.77 10.80
CA ILE A 270 -3.98 13.35 10.21
C ILE A 270 -2.74 13.22 11.11
N GLU A 271 -2.93 12.57 12.26
CA GLU A 271 -1.91 12.24 13.24
C GLU A 271 -2.26 10.89 13.90
N LYS A 272 -1.23 10.10 14.25
CA LYS A 272 -1.41 8.80 14.91
C LYS A 272 -2.13 8.97 16.27
N PRO A 273 -3.29 8.34 16.47
CA PRO A 273 -3.99 8.38 17.76
C PRO A 273 -3.15 7.74 18.88
N THR A 274 -3.17 8.32 20.08
CA THR A 274 -2.46 7.80 21.26
C THR A 274 -3.31 6.87 22.12
N ASN A 275 -4.63 6.85 21.91
CA ASN A 275 -5.61 6.15 22.74
C ASN A 275 -6.21 4.89 22.09
N ARG A 276 -5.83 4.56 20.85
CA ARG A 276 -6.34 3.40 20.11
C ARG A 276 -5.35 2.97 19.03
N ASP A 277 -5.44 1.70 18.64
CA ASP A 277 -4.77 1.21 17.43
C ASP A 277 -5.47 1.76 16.18
N ALA A 278 -4.69 2.03 15.13
CA ALA A 278 -5.19 2.54 13.86
C ALA A 278 -4.35 1.98 12.70
N ILE A 279 -4.98 1.80 11.54
CA ILE A 279 -4.28 1.50 10.28
C ILE A 279 -3.59 2.80 9.87
N CYS A 280 -2.26 2.85 10.00
CA CYS A 280 -1.45 4.06 9.77
C CYS A 280 -0.90 4.16 8.34
N HIS A 281 -1.31 3.27 7.43
CA HIS A 281 -0.95 3.43 6.02
C HIS A 281 -1.79 4.54 5.41
N ALA A 282 -1.12 5.56 4.86
CA ALA A 282 -1.81 6.72 4.30
C ALA A 282 -2.86 6.31 3.26
N SER A 283 -4.06 6.86 3.40
CA SER A 283 -5.21 6.59 2.54
C SER A 283 -6.14 7.80 2.45
N ALA A 284 -6.86 7.90 1.34
CA ALA A 284 -7.91 8.87 1.09
C ALA A 284 -9.24 8.15 0.88
N TRP A 285 -10.30 8.67 1.48
CA TRP A 285 -11.62 8.04 1.54
C TRP A 285 -12.68 8.99 0.97
N ASP A 286 -13.47 8.48 0.03
CA ASP A 286 -14.70 9.10 -0.48
C ASP A 286 -15.90 8.36 0.13
N PHE A 287 -16.80 9.09 0.78
CA PHE A 287 -18.03 8.54 1.38
C PHE A 287 -19.22 8.57 0.42
N HIS A 288 -18.97 8.86 -0.87
CA HIS A 288 -19.90 8.73 -1.99
C HIS A 288 -21.18 9.58 -1.89
N ASN A 289 -21.11 10.70 -1.16
CA ASN A 289 -22.19 11.69 -1.08
C ASN A 289 -21.84 13.03 -1.76
N GLY A 290 -20.65 13.11 -2.39
CA GLY A 290 -20.14 14.30 -3.07
C GLY A 290 -19.69 15.43 -2.13
N GLN A 291 -19.63 15.20 -0.82
CA GLN A 291 -19.34 16.23 0.19
C GLN A 291 -18.34 15.76 1.25
N ASP A 292 -18.33 14.48 1.61
CA ASP A 292 -17.53 13.91 2.70
C ASP A 292 -16.36 13.10 2.14
N PHE A 293 -15.17 13.71 2.26
CA PHE A 293 -13.90 13.16 1.86
C PHE A 293 -12.95 13.24 3.05
N ARG A 294 -12.15 12.21 3.34
CA ARG A 294 -11.28 12.18 4.53
C ARG A 294 -9.94 11.53 4.25
N LEU A 295 -8.91 12.02 4.93
CA LEU A 295 -7.58 11.43 4.99
C LEU A 295 -7.40 10.63 6.28
N VAL A 296 -6.70 9.51 6.17
CA VAL A 296 -6.28 8.66 7.29
C VAL A 296 -4.81 8.33 7.11
N LEU A 297 -3.97 8.83 8.00
CA LEU A 297 -2.50 8.75 7.96
C LEU A 297 -1.87 8.98 9.34
#